data_AF-A0A8D4BK68-F1
#
_entry.id   AF-A0A8D4BK68-F1
#
_cell.length_a   1.000
_cell.length_b   1.000
_cell.length_c   1.000
_cell.angle_alpha   90.00
_cell.angle_beta   90.00
_cell.angle_gamma   90.00
#
_symmetry.space_group_name_H-M   'P 1'
#
loop_
_entity.id
_entity.type
_entity.pdbx_description
1 polymer ?
#
loop_
_entity_poly.entity_id
_entity_poly.type
_entity_poly.pdbx_seq_one_letter_code
_entity_poly.pdbx_strand_id
1 'polypeptide(L)' 'MYYYRISEGQGETYSETIVIHEEQFDQGTFEKMVKEAMVDKPGKIDQVDIVKYLIGHYHFQVAYIEAAFHSTYTEK' A
#
# COMPACT_ATOMS: atom_id res chain seq x y z
N MET A 1 9.35 8.70 -12.67
CA MET A 1 9.14 8.21 -11.29
C MET A 1 7.72 8.55 -10.89
N TYR A 2 6.91 7.53 -10.68
CA TYR A 2 5.46 7.61 -10.46
C TYR A 2 5.12 7.12 -9.06
N TYR A 3 4.14 7.76 -8.42
CA TYR A 3 3.79 7.54 -7.01
C TYR A 3 2.47 6.79 -6.90
N TYR A 4 2.44 5.82 -5.99
CA TYR A 4 1.26 5.01 -5.71
C TYR A 4 1.06 4.92 -4.21
N ARG A 5 -0.19 4.98 -3.79
CA ARG A 5 -0.59 5.04 -2.40
C ARG A 5 -1.24 3.72 -1.99
N ILE A 6 -0.80 3.19 -0.86
CA ILE A 6 -1.43 2.07 -0.17
C ILE A 6 -1.92 2.59 1.16
N SER A 7 -3.22 2.54 1.38
CA SER A 7 -3.85 3.01 2.62
C SER A 7 -4.53 1.83 3.32
N GLU A 8 -4.26 1.65 4.60
CA GLU A 8 -4.95 0.69 5.46
C GLU A 8 -5.63 1.46 6.59
N GLY A 9 -6.94 1.25 6.76
CA GLY A 9 -7.74 1.92 7.78
C GLY A 9 -8.72 0.97 8.46
N GLN A 10 -8.77 1.00 9.79
CA GLN A 10 -9.76 0.29 10.58
C GLN A 10 -10.26 1.20 11.71
N GLY A 11 -11.55 1.58 11.67
CA GLY A 11 -12.12 2.56 12.61
C GLY A 11 -11.47 3.94 12.44
N GLU A 12 -10.98 4.52 13.55
CA GLU A 12 -10.29 5.82 13.56
C GLU A 12 -8.78 5.71 13.28
N THR A 13 -8.25 4.50 13.08
CA THR A 13 -6.82 4.29 12.82
C THR A 13 -6.55 4.21 11.34
N TYR A 14 -5.62 5.03 10.86
CA TYR A 14 -5.23 5.12 9.46
C TYR A 14 -3.70 5.03 9.31
N SER A 15 -3.25 4.31 8.29
CA SER A 15 -1.84 4.23 7.90
C SER A 15 -1.70 4.36 6.39
N GLU A 16 -0.63 5.02 5.96
CA GLU A 16 -0.34 5.27 4.54
C GLU A 16 1.10 4.86 4.23
N THR A 17 1.29 4.18 3.11
CA THR A 17 2.60 3.97 2.50
C THR A 17 2.55 4.47 1.07
N ILE A 18 3.55 5.26 0.69
CA ILE A 18 3.75 5.68 -0.70
C ILE A 18 4.92 4.90 -1.27
N VAL A 19 4.63 4.15 -2.33
CA VAL A 19 5.64 3.46 -3.15
C VAL A 19 5.80 4.17 -4.48
N ILE A 20 7.00 4.05 -5.04
CA ILE A 20 7.37 4.67 -6.32
C ILE A 20 7.88 3.62 -7.29
N HIS A 21 7.67 3.88 -8.57
CA HIS A 21 8.17 3.05 -9.66
C HIS A 21 8.67 3.91 -10.83
N GLU A 22 9.62 3.38 -11.61
CA GLU A 22 10.15 4.09 -12.79
C GLU A 22 9.10 4.19 -13.90
N GLU A 23 8.36 3.10 -14.11
CA GLU A 23 7.27 3.00 -15.07
C GLU A 23 5.92 3.44 -14.48
N GLN A 24 5.05 3.93 -15.36
CA GLN A 24 3.68 4.30 -15.03
C GLN A 24 2.74 3.12 -15.24
N PHE A 25 1.94 2.82 -14.23
CA PHE A 25 0.85 1.86 -14.26
C PHE A 25 -0.46 2.62 -14.09
N ASP A 26 -1.49 2.19 -14.81
CA ASP A 26 -2.83 2.65 -14.52
C ASP A 26 -3.32 2.09 -13.17
N GLN A 27 -4.40 2.68 -12.66
CA GLN A 27 -4.97 2.31 -11.38
C GLN A 27 -5.36 0.82 -11.32
N GLY A 28 -5.96 0.26 -12.39
CA GLY A 28 -6.40 -1.14 -12.41
C GLY A 28 -5.23 -2.12 -12.38
N THR A 29 -4.14 -1.78 -13.07
CA THR A 29 -2.89 -2.54 -13.04
C THR A 29 -2.28 -2.54 -11.64
N PHE A 30 -2.16 -1.38 -10.99
CA PHE A 30 -1.63 -1.29 -9.63
C PHE A 30 -2.51 -2.03 -8.61
N GLU A 31 -3.84 -1.88 -8.69
CA GLU A 31 -4.77 -2.62 -7.84
C GLU A 31 -4.65 -4.14 -8.00
N LYS A 32 -4.37 -4.63 -9.21
CA LYS A 32 -4.16 -6.05 -9.46
C LYS A 32 -2.88 -6.55 -8.77
N MET A 33 -1.78 -5.81 -8.85
CA MET A 33 -0.53 -6.12 -8.16
C MET A 33 -0.72 -6.19 -6.63
N VAL A 34 -1.49 -5.26 -6.07
CA VAL A 34 -1.84 -5.28 -4.64
C VAL A 34 -2.69 -6.51 -4.29
N LYS A 35 -3.67 -6.87 -5.12
CA LYS A 35 -4.48 -8.08 -4.91
C LYS A 35 -3.66 -9.36 -5.00
N GLU A 36 -2.68 -9.43 -5.91
CA GLU A 36 -1.73 -10.53 -6.01
C GLU A 36 -0.93 -10.68 -4.70
N ALA A 37 -0.45 -9.58 -4.12
CA ALA A 37 0.19 -9.59 -2.81
C ALA A 37 -0.73 -10.10 -1.68
N MET A 38 -2.04 -9.77 -1.73
CA MET A 38 -3.03 -10.21 -0.73
C MET A 38 -3.39 -11.70 -0.80
N VAL A 39 -3.04 -12.42 -1.87
CA VAL A 39 -3.34 -13.85 -2.01
C VAL A 39 -2.09 -14.73 -1.93
N ASP A 40 -0.89 -14.14 -1.97
CA ASP A 40 0.39 -14.84 -1.96
C ASP A 40 0.66 -15.63 -0.66
N LYS A 41 0.12 -15.15 0.48
CA LYS A 41 0.40 -15.71 1.80
C LYS A 41 -0.87 -16.13 2.53
N PRO A 42 -0.93 -17.36 3.10
CA PRO A 42 -2.04 -17.77 3.94
C PRO A 42 -1.99 -17.02 5.28
N GLY A 43 -3.11 -16.40 5.68
CA GLY A 43 -3.27 -15.73 6.97
C GLY A 43 -3.66 -14.27 6.87
N LYS A 44 -3.53 -13.53 7.97
CA LYS A 44 -3.74 -12.08 8.00
C LYS A 44 -2.55 -11.41 7.32
N ILE A 45 -2.82 -10.65 6.26
CA ILE A 45 -1.84 -9.82 5.56
C ILE A 45 -2.00 -8.39 6.06
N ASP A 46 -0.88 -7.73 6.33
CA ASP A 46 -0.82 -6.31 6.68
C ASP A 46 -0.21 -5.48 5.54
N GLN A 47 -0.27 -4.16 5.66
CA GLN A 47 0.31 -3.23 4.68
C GLN A 47 1.81 -3.49 4.42
N VAL A 48 2.58 -3.92 5.43
CA VAL A 48 4.02 -4.17 5.29
C VAL A 48 4.29 -5.39 4.41
N ASP A 49 3.50 -6.45 4.56
CA ASP A 49 3.57 -7.63 3.71
C ASP A 49 3.27 -7.28 2.23
N ILE A 50 2.27 -6.44 1.97
CA ILE A 50 1.95 -5.95 0.61
C ILE A 50 3.13 -5.16 0.02
N VAL A 51 3.70 -4.23 0.79
CA VAL A 51 4.83 -3.40 0.32
C VAL A 51 6.06 -4.26 0.01
N LYS A 52 6.37 -5.25 0.85
CA LYS A 52 7.47 -6.19 0.60
C LYS A 52 7.26 -6.97 -0.70
N TYR A 53 6.03 -7.41 -0.96
CA TYR A 53 5.70 -8.11 -2.20
C TYR A 53 5.96 -7.21 -3.43
N LEU A 54 5.50 -5.96 -3.39
CA LEU A 54 5.66 -5.02 -4.50
C LEU A 54 7.14 -4.69 -4.79
N ILE A 55 7.96 -4.56 -3.75
CA ILE A 55 9.42 -4.37 -3.90
C ILE A 55 10.04 -5.62 -4.54
N GLY A 56 9.69 -6.82 -4.04
CA GLY A 56 10.31 -8.08 -4.47
C GLY A 56 9.89 -8.55 -5.87
N HIS A 57 8.65 -8.30 -6.28
CA HIS A 57 8.10 -8.85 -7.53
C HIS A 57 8.00 -7.83 -8.66
N TYR A 58 7.82 -6.54 -8.34
CA TYR A 58 7.66 -5.47 -9.33
C TYR A 58 8.64 -4.31 -9.13
N HIS A 59 9.71 -4.50 -8.33
CA HIS A 59 10.81 -3.53 -8.20
C HIS A 59 10.39 -2.11 -7.77
N PHE A 60 9.29 -1.99 -7.02
CA PHE A 60 8.93 -0.72 -6.40
C PHE A 60 9.97 -0.30 -5.35
N GLN A 61 10.03 0.99 -5.06
CA GLN A 61 10.79 1.53 -3.93
C GLN A 61 9.84 2.24 -2.97
N VAL A 62 10.21 2.29 -1.69
CA VAL A 62 9.44 3.04 -0.68
C VAL A 62 9.90 4.49 -0.70
N ALA A 63 8.96 5.41 -0.89
CA ALA A 63 9.23 6.84 -0.79
C ALA A 63 8.81 7.41 0.58
N TYR A 64 7.76 6.87 1.19
CA TYR A 64 7.22 7.37 2.46
C TYR A 64 6.43 6.27 3.19
N ILE A 65 6.57 6.23 4.52
CA ILE A 65 5.79 5.37 5.43
C ILE A 65 5.26 6.26 6.55
N GLU A 66 3.95 6.25 6.73
CA GLU A 66 3.27 6.84 7.88
C GLU A 66 2.73 5.74 8.78
N ALA A 67 3.32 5.63 9.97
CA ALA A 67 2.86 4.69 10.98
C ALA A 67 1.46 5.10 11.47
N ALA A 68 0.62 4.08 11.73
CA ALA A 68 -0.77 4.21 12.12
C ALA A 68 -1.03 5.37 13.11
N PHE A 69 -1.81 6.37 12.69
CA PHE A 69 -2.24 7.47 13.53
C PHE A 69 -3.76 7.46 13.72
N HIS A 70 -4.21 8.04 14.84
CA HIS A 70 -5.63 8.25 15.10
C HIS A 70 -6.09 9.47 14.31
N SER A 71 -6.96 9.27 13.32
CA SER A 71 -7.59 10.37 12.61
C SER A 71 -8.60 11.02 13.56
N THR A 72 -8.33 12.25 14.00
CA THR A 72 -9.32 13.08 14.70
C THR A 72 -10.34 13.72 13.74
N TYR A 73 -10.31 13.33 12.45
CA TYR A 73 -11.20 13.86 11.43
C TYR A 73 -12.54 13.15 11.50
N THR A 74 -13.51 13.77 12.19
CA THR A 74 -14.91 13.37 12.14
C THR A 74 -15.54 14.06 10.93
N GLU A 75 -16.03 13.29 9.94
CA GLU A 75 -16.97 13.84 8.96
C GLU A 75 -18.17 14.43 9.72
N LYS A 76 -18.37 15.75 9.59
CA LYS A 76 -19.55 16.46 10.09
C LYS A 76 -20.56 16.64 8.97
#